data_AF-A0A0Q7PAT0-F1
#
_entry.id   AF-A0A0Q7PAT0-F1
#
_cell.length_a   1.000
_cell.length_b   1.000
_cell.length_c   1.000
_cell.angle_alpha   90.00
_cell.angle_beta   90.00
_cell.angle_gamma   90.00
#
_symmetry.space_group_name_H-M   'P 1'
#
loop_
_entity.id
_entity.type
_entity.pdbx_description
1 polymer ?
#
loop_
_entity_poly.entity_id
_entity_poly.type
_entity_poly.pdbx_seq_one_letter_code
_entity_poly.pdbx_strand_id
1 'polypeptide(L)'
;MTRIVLSVWIFVGSLAAVLSAGSLISHILTAYPADHFRTFGTTIPSISETHARWLPHAPAALGASALLSLIVAIYFWRSGRSREIKAFAVTFVAAVNYFLALFCVMALVVAYFLLPKVANAA
;
A
#
# COMPACT_ATOMS: atom_id res chain seq x y z
N MET A 1 8.20 21.59 -19.73
CA MET A 1 7.16 20.58 -20.04
C MET A 1 7.51 19.19 -19.51
N THR A 2 8.74 18.73 -19.67
CA THR A 2 9.25 17.44 -19.16
C THR A 2 8.91 17.15 -17.69
N ARG A 3 9.11 18.11 -16.77
CA ARG A 3 8.78 17.93 -15.33
C ARG A 3 7.31 17.61 -15.05
N ILE A 4 6.39 18.21 -15.80
CA ILE A 4 4.95 17.98 -15.63
C ILE A 4 4.59 16.58 -16.12
N VAL A 5 5.10 16.20 -17.30
CA VAL A 5 4.92 14.86 -17.86
C VAL A 5 5.44 13.80 -16.90
N LEU A 6 6.64 13.99 -16.34
CA LEU A 6 7.22 13.09 -15.36
C LEU A 6 6.36 12.99 -14.09
N SER A 7 5.85 14.12 -13.59
CA SER A 7 4.98 14.15 -12.40
C SER A 7 3.68 13.38 -12.62
N VAL A 8 3.08 13.49 -13.80
CA VAL A 8 1.87 12.72 -14.18
C VAL A 8 2.17 11.23 -14.23
N TRP A 9 3.28 10.82 -14.85
CA TRP A 9 3.68 9.41 -14.90
C TRP A 9 3.96 8.84 -13.50
N ILE A 10 4.66 9.58 -12.65
CA ILE A 10 4.90 9.20 -11.26
C ILE A 10 3.59 9.00 -10.52
N PHE A 11 2.61 9.89 -10.73
CA PHE A 11 1.30 9.79 -10.11
C PHE A 11 0.51 8.58 -10.60
N VAL A 12 0.42 8.37 -11.91
CA VAL A 12 -0.23 7.19 -12.50
C VAL A 12 0.41 5.90 -11.99
N GLY A 13 1.75 5.84 -11.96
CA GLY A 13 2.48 4.71 -11.40
C GLY A 13 2.17 4.46 -9.92
N SER A 14 2.00 5.52 -9.13
CA SER A 14 1.67 5.38 -7.71
C SER A 14 0.25 4.84 -7.47
N LEU A 15 -0.71 5.24 -8.32
CA LEU A 15 -2.06 4.66 -8.29
C LEU A 15 -2.03 3.18 -8.66
N ALA A 16 -1.28 2.82 -9.70
CA ALA A 16 -1.07 1.43 -10.07
C ALA A 16 -0.45 0.64 -8.90
N ALA A 17 0.58 1.17 -8.25
CA ALA A 17 1.23 0.52 -7.11
C ALA A 17 0.27 0.24 -5.94
N VAL A 18 -0.55 1.23 -5.54
CA VAL A 18 -1.53 1.09 -4.46
C VAL A 18 -2.63 0.08 -4.81
N LEU A 19 -3.15 0.13 -6.04
CA LEU A 19 -4.17 -0.80 -6.51
C LEU A 19 -3.63 -2.24 -6.66
N SER A 20 -2.44 -2.39 -7.22
CA SER A 20 -1.75 -3.68 -7.33
C SER A 20 -1.42 -4.26 -5.95
N ALA A 21 -0.96 -3.43 -5.00
CA ALA A 21 -0.72 -3.87 -3.63
C ALA A 21 -2.03 -4.32 -2.95
N GLY A 22 -3.10 -3.55 -3.08
CA GLY A 22 -4.42 -3.91 -2.53
C GLY A 22 -4.96 -5.21 -3.13
N SER A 23 -4.83 -5.38 -4.45
CA SER A 23 -5.20 -6.61 -5.16
C SER A 23 -4.34 -7.79 -4.67
N LEU A 24 -3.01 -7.65 -4.64
CA LEU A 24 -2.09 -8.69 -4.18
C LEU A 24 -2.43 -9.15 -2.76
N ILE A 25 -2.64 -8.21 -1.83
CA ILE A 25 -3.00 -8.51 -0.44
C ILE A 25 -4.34 -9.25 -0.39
N SER A 26 -5.35 -8.78 -1.12
CA SER A 26 -6.65 -9.44 -1.18
C SER A 26 -6.52 -10.89 -1.67
N HIS A 27 -5.81 -11.11 -2.78
CA HIS A 27 -5.58 -12.45 -3.33
C HIS A 27 -4.79 -13.37 -2.39
N ILE A 28 -3.80 -12.83 -1.68
CA ILE A 28 -3.01 -13.64 -0.73
C ILE A 28 -3.86 -14.00 0.50
N LEU A 29 -4.64 -13.07 1.03
CA LEU A 29 -5.48 -13.35 2.20
C LEU A 29 -6.65 -14.29 1.89
N THR A 30 -7.13 -14.35 0.64
CA THR A 30 -8.10 -15.38 0.24
C THR A 30 -7.45 -16.75 0.06
N ALA A 31 -6.20 -16.82 -0.41
CA ALA A 31 -5.46 -18.08 -0.54
C ALA A 31 -4.92 -18.61 0.79
N TYR A 32 -4.55 -17.71 1.70
CA TYR A 32 -3.96 -18.00 3.01
C TYR A 32 -4.79 -17.31 4.09
N PRO A 33 -5.83 -17.97 4.63
CA PRO A 33 -6.64 -17.44 5.72
C PRO A 33 -5.86 -17.39 7.03
N ALA A 34 -6.36 -16.67 8.03
CA ALA A 34 -5.68 -16.46 9.32
C ALA A 34 -5.27 -17.76 10.05
N ASP A 35 -5.93 -18.88 9.80
CA ASP A 35 -5.51 -20.18 10.35
C ASP A 35 -4.17 -20.68 9.79
N HIS A 36 -3.68 -20.09 8.68
CA HIS A 36 -2.39 -20.38 8.09
C HIS A 36 -1.23 -20.14 9.06
N PHE A 37 -1.35 -19.23 10.03
CA PHE A 37 -0.33 -19.04 11.05
C PHE A 37 0.00 -20.31 11.84
N ARG A 38 -1.01 -21.15 12.09
CA ARG A 38 -0.84 -22.42 12.81
C ARG A 38 -0.04 -23.45 12.02
N THR A 39 0.10 -23.28 10.70
CA THR A 39 0.94 -24.15 9.87
C THR A 39 2.43 -23.87 10.07
N PHE A 40 2.80 -22.71 10.62
CA PHE A 40 4.20 -22.39 10.91
C PHE A 40 4.68 -22.92 12.27
N GLY A 41 3.77 -23.25 13.19
CA GLY A 41 4.09 -23.77 14.52
C GLY A 41 3.19 -23.19 15.61
N THR A 42 3.56 -23.40 16.87
CA THR A 42 2.78 -22.96 18.04
C THR A 42 3.06 -21.52 18.45
N THR A 43 4.22 -20.96 18.06
CA THR A 43 4.64 -19.63 18.47
C THR A 43 4.25 -18.59 17.41
N ILE A 44 3.36 -17.67 17.76
CA ILE A 44 2.96 -16.57 16.89
C ILE A 44 3.43 -15.25 17.53
N PRO A 45 4.35 -14.50 16.90
CA PRO A 45 4.77 -13.21 17.41
C PRO A 45 3.60 -12.22 17.50
N SER A 46 3.56 -11.41 18.55
CA SER A 46 2.48 -10.42 18.77
C SER A 46 2.36 -9.40 17.60
N ILE A 47 3.48 -9.06 16.96
CA ILE A 47 3.51 -8.21 15.77
C ILE A 47 2.77 -8.90 14.60
N SER A 48 2.97 -10.20 14.42
CA SER A 48 2.27 -10.99 13.39
C SER A 48 0.77 -11.04 13.65
N GLU A 49 0.33 -11.27 14.89
CA GLU A 49 -1.10 -11.24 15.23
C GLU A 49 -1.75 -9.87 14.99
N THR A 50 -1.04 -8.81 15.37
CA THR A 50 -1.55 -7.43 15.21
C THR A 50 -1.75 -7.11 13.74
N HIS A 51 -0.75 -7.40 12.90
CA HIS A 51 -0.84 -7.15 11.47
C HIS A 51 -1.84 -8.10 10.80
N ALA A 52 -1.99 -9.34 11.25
CA ALA A 52 -2.98 -10.28 10.74
C ALA A 52 -4.42 -9.77 10.91
N ARG A 53 -4.73 -9.10 12.02
CA ARG A 53 -6.05 -8.50 12.25
C ARG A 53 -6.28 -7.27 11.39
N TRP A 54 -5.24 -6.50 11.12
CA TRP A 54 -5.34 -5.26 10.35
C TRP A 54 -5.28 -5.46 8.83
N LEU A 55 -4.47 -6.41 8.34
CA LEU A 55 -4.23 -6.66 6.91
C LEU A 55 -5.49 -6.84 6.05
N PRO A 56 -6.55 -7.53 6.53
CA PRO A 56 -7.81 -7.66 5.79
C PRO A 56 -8.45 -6.31 5.42
N HIS A 57 -8.15 -5.25 6.18
CA HIS A 57 -8.64 -3.90 5.91
C HIS A 57 -7.72 -3.09 4.99
N ALA A 58 -6.50 -3.57 4.72
CA ALA A 58 -5.52 -2.87 3.89
C ALA A 58 -6.00 -2.65 2.45
N PRO A 59 -6.62 -3.62 1.73
CA PRO A 59 -7.15 -3.38 0.37
C PRO A 59 -8.16 -2.23 0.32
N ALA A 60 -9.08 -2.16 1.30
CA ALA A 60 -10.06 -1.09 1.39
C ALA A 60 -9.39 0.26 1.68
N ALA A 61 -8.43 0.31 2.59
CA ALA A 61 -7.68 1.52 2.92
C ALA A 61 -6.85 2.03 1.72
N LEU A 62 -6.19 1.13 1.00
CA LEU A 62 -5.44 1.44 -0.23
C LEU A 62 -6.37 1.95 -1.34
N GLY A 63 -7.54 1.32 -1.53
CA GLY A 63 -8.56 1.81 -2.46
C GLY A 63 -9.07 3.21 -2.11
N ALA A 64 -9.35 3.47 -0.83
CA ALA A 64 -9.74 4.80 -0.35
C ALA A 64 -8.64 5.85 -0.56
N SER A 65 -7.37 5.48 -0.33
CA SER A 65 -6.21 6.33 -0.59
C SER A 65 -6.07 6.67 -2.09
N ALA A 66 -6.28 5.69 -2.98
CA ALA A 66 -6.27 5.92 -4.42
C ALA A 66 -7.39 6.88 -4.86
N LEU A 67 -8.62 6.71 -4.33
CA LEU A 67 -9.75 7.62 -4.59
C LEU A 67 -9.46 9.04 -4.10
N LEU A 68 -8.96 9.19 -2.87
CA LEU A 68 -8.61 10.49 -2.31
C LEU A 68 -7.50 11.16 -3.13
N SER A 69 -6.49 10.39 -3.57
CA SER A 69 -5.43 10.86 -4.44
C SER A 69 -5.95 11.41 -5.77
N LEU A 70 -6.93 10.74 -6.38
CA LEU A 70 -7.60 11.21 -7.60
C LEU A 70 -8.34 12.53 -7.35
N ILE A 71 -9.09 12.64 -6.26
CA ILE A 71 -9.81 13.87 -5.89
C ILE A 71 -8.82 15.03 -5.74
N VAL A 72 -7.72 14.80 -5.02
CA VAL A 72 -6.67 15.81 -4.81
C VAL A 72 -6.03 16.20 -6.13
N ALA A 73 -5.70 15.25 -7.01
CA ALA A 73 -5.14 15.52 -8.31
C ALA A 73 -6.09 16.35 -9.19
N ILE A 74 -7.39 16.02 -9.22
CA ILE A 74 -8.41 16.78 -9.94
C ILE A 74 -8.54 18.21 -9.38
N TYR A 75 -8.54 18.36 -8.06
CA TYR A 75 -8.56 19.66 -7.39
C TYR A 75 -7.37 20.52 -7.83
N PHE A 76 -6.14 19.99 -7.75
CA PHE A 76 -4.94 20.72 -8.15
C PHE A 76 -4.93 21.03 -9.65
N TRP A 77 -5.41 20.10 -10.49
CA TRP A 77 -5.53 20.32 -11.92
C TRP A 77 -6.43 21.52 -12.24
N ARG A 78 -7.61 21.59 -11.59
CA ARG A 78 -8.60 22.66 -11.76
C ARG A 78 -8.23 23.98 -11.08
N SER A 79 -7.32 23.96 -10.10
CA SER A 79 -6.92 25.17 -9.38
C SER A 79 -6.18 26.17 -10.28
N GLY A 80 -6.31 27.47 -10.00
CA GLY A 80 -5.54 28.54 -10.67
C GLY A 80 -4.07 28.63 -10.24
N ARG A 81 -3.54 27.63 -9.52
CA ARG A 81 -2.17 27.65 -8.98
C ARG A 81 -1.11 27.54 -10.08
N SER A 82 0.11 27.96 -9.76
CA SER A 82 1.25 27.82 -10.68
C SER A 82 1.52 26.35 -11.00
N ARG A 83 2.08 26.09 -12.20
CA ARG A 83 2.37 24.73 -12.68
C ARG A 83 3.35 23.98 -11.76
N GLU A 84 4.26 24.68 -11.11
CA GLU A 84 5.25 24.11 -10.20
C GLU A 84 4.60 23.57 -8.93
N ILE A 85 3.68 24.33 -8.33
CA ILE A 85 2.94 23.89 -7.14
C ILE A 85 2.08 22.66 -7.45
N LYS A 86 1.45 22.64 -8.65
CA LYS A 86 0.67 21.48 -9.09
C LYS A 86 1.54 20.23 -9.23
N ALA A 87 2.70 20.36 -9.90
CA ALA A 87 3.63 19.26 -10.08
C ALA A 87 4.10 18.73 -8.71
N PHE A 88 4.59 19.61 -7.84
CA PHE A 88 5.04 19.24 -6.49
C PHE A 88 3.95 18.52 -5.68
N ALA A 89 2.73 19.06 -5.64
CA ALA A 89 1.63 18.46 -4.89
C ALA A 89 1.27 17.05 -5.40
N VAL A 90 1.20 16.87 -6.72
CA VAL A 90 0.91 15.58 -7.34
C VAL A 90 2.03 14.57 -7.08
N THR A 91 3.30 15.00 -7.13
CA THR A 91 4.43 14.12 -6.81
C THR A 91 4.47 13.75 -5.31
N PHE A 92 4.10 14.67 -4.43
CA PHE A 92 4.01 14.41 -2.99
C PHE A 92 2.93 13.37 -2.67
N VAL A 93 1.73 13.52 -3.25
CA VAL A 93 0.65 12.52 -3.14
C VAL A 93 1.12 11.16 -3.68
N ALA A 94 1.84 11.16 -4.80
CA ALA A 94 2.38 9.93 -5.35
C ALA A 94 3.39 9.25 -4.42
N ALA A 95 4.26 10.02 -3.75
CA ALA A 95 5.20 9.48 -2.77
C ALA A 95 4.47 8.82 -1.58
N VAL A 96 3.39 9.44 -1.09
CA VAL A 96 2.54 8.85 -0.04
C VAL A 96 1.93 7.52 -0.50
N ASN A 97 1.42 7.46 -1.73
CA ASN A 97 0.88 6.24 -2.31
C ASN A 97 1.92 5.11 -2.39
N TYR A 98 3.13 5.40 -2.88
CA TYR A 98 4.20 4.42 -2.90
C TYR A 98 4.59 3.95 -1.50
N PHE A 99 4.66 4.86 -0.52
CA PHE A 99 4.96 4.50 0.85
C PHE A 99 3.90 3.57 1.44
N LEU A 100 2.61 3.88 1.23
CA LEU A 100 1.50 3.04 1.68
C LEU A 100 1.54 1.65 1.02
N ALA A 101 1.75 1.59 -0.29
CA ALA A 101 1.86 0.33 -1.02
C ALA A 101 3.02 -0.52 -0.47
N LEU A 102 4.20 0.08 -0.34
CA LEU A 102 5.39 -0.58 0.20
C LEU A 102 5.16 -1.07 1.64
N PHE A 103 4.64 -0.21 2.51
CA PHE A 103 4.35 -0.56 3.90
C PHE A 103 3.41 -1.76 4.01
N CYS A 104 2.30 -1.75 3.25
CA CYS A 104 1.32 -2.84 3.30
C CYS A 104 1.89 -4.16 2.77
N VAL A 105 2.66 -4.12 1.67
CA VAL A 105 3.31 -5.32 1.12
C VAL A 105 4.39 -5.83 2.07
N MET A 106 5.18 -4.96 2.68
CA MET A 106 6.20 -5.37 3.66
C MET A 106 5.56 -5.91 4.94
N ALA A 107 4.45 -5.35 5.40
CA ALA A 107 3.68 -5.90 6.51
C ALA A 107 3.18 -7.32 6.19
N LEU A 108 2.68 -7.54 4.97
CA LEU A 108 2.33 -8.89 4.51
C LEU A 108 3.55 -9.82 4.52
N VAL A 109 4.65 -9.46 3.87
CA VAL A 109 5.84 -10.34 3.79
C VAL A 109 6.44 -10.63 5.16
N VAL A 110 6.68 -9.59 5.96
CA VAL A 110 7.40 -9.71 7.23
C VAL A 110 6.50 -10.28 8.32
N ALA A 111 5.35 -9.66 8.56
CA ALA A 111 4.49 -10.04 9.67
C ALA A 111 3.68 -11.29 9.37
N TYR A 112 3.24 -11.48 8.12
CA TYR A 112 2.42 -12.64 7.74
C TYR A 112 3.26 -13.89 7.45
N PHE A 113 4.40 -13.76 6.76
CA PHE A 113 5.17 -14.94 6.31
C PHE A 113 6.52 -15.15 6.99
N LEU A 114 7.30 -14.10 7.23
CA LEU A 114 8.68 -14.24 7.71
C LEU A 114 8.76 -14.50 9.21
N LEU A 115 8.17 -13.60 10.02
CA LEU A 115 8.27 -13.65 11.48
C LEU A 115 7.73 -14.95 12.09
N PRO A 116 6.57 -15.49 11.67
CA PRO A 116 6.08 -16.76 12.18
C PRO A 116 7.04 -17.92 11.86
N LYS A 117 7.65 -17.94 10.67
CA LYS A 117 8.62 -18.98 10.30
C LYS A 117 9.88 -18.90 11.15
N VAL A 118 10.44 -17.70 11.31
CA VAL A 118 11.66 -17.50 12.11
C VAL A 118 11.43 -17.88 13.58
N ALA A 119 10.24 -17.57 14.13
CA ALA A 119 9.90 -17.89 15.51
C ALA A 119 9.77 -19.39 15.80
N ASN A 120 9.51 -20.22 14.78
CA ASN A 120 9.33 -21.67 14.91
C ASN A 120 10.42 -22.49 14.20
N ALA A 121 11.44 -21.84 13.65
CA ALA A 121 12.61 -22.51 13.04
C ALA A 121 13.72 -22.83 14.06
N ALA A 122 13.47 -22.56 15.35
CA ALA A 122 14.37 -22.84 16.47
C ALA A 122 14.09 -24.21 17.09
#